data_AF-A0A8S3HZX2-F1
#
_entry.id   AF-A0A8S3HZX2-F1
#
_cell.length_a   1.000
_cell.length_b   1.000
_cell.length_c   1.000
_cell.angle_alpha   90.00
_cell.angle_beta   90.00
_cell.angle_gamma   90.00
#
_symmetry.space_group_name_H-M   'P 1'
#
loop_
_entity.id
_entity.type
_entity.pdbx_description
1 polymer ?
#
loop_
_entity_poly.entity_id
_entity_poly.type
_entity_poly.pdbx_seq_one_letter_code
_entity_poly.pdbx_strand_id
1 'polypeptide(L)'
;MIVVIDSADRENIDNLRYELFNIFDEVECQNRSLLVFANKQDLPNAMSLGEIKDRLNLSKLNKNIKWHLQPACAIRNEGLHEGFQWLANSLVEKINPIKPIHETMSDLTKLNNRLMSFWNITNFKTLWGKLL
;
A
#
# COMPACT_ATOMS: atom_id res chain seq x y z
N MET A 1 4.07 -3.36 -5.46
CA MET A 1 4.60 -3.42 -6.83
C MET A 1 5.86 -2.60 -6.87
N ILE A 2 6.90 -3.08 -7.57
CA ILE A 2 8.13 -2.33 -7.81
C ILE A 2 8.22 -2.11 -9.31
N VAL A 3 8.42 -0.87 -9.74
CA VAL A 3 8.64 -0.47 -11.12
C VAL A 3 10.01 0.18 -11.20
N VAL A 4 10.80 -0.17 -12.21
CA VAL A 4 12.11 0.45 -12.45
C VAL A 4 12.04 1.19 -13.77
N ILE A 5 12.44 2.45 -13.75
CA ILE A 5 12.44 3.35 -14.91
C ILE A 5 13.88 3.63 -15.28
N ASP A 6 14.18 3.50 -16.57
CA ASP A 6 15.38 4.11 -17.11
C ASP A 6 15.16 5.62 -17.22
N SER A 7 15.77 6.40 -16.33
CA SER A 7 15.58 7.85 -16.31
C SER A 7 16.15 8.53 -17.56
N ALA A 8 17.04 7.89 -18.32
CA ALA A 8 17.57 8.42 -19.57
C ALA A 8 16.67 8.10 -20.78
N ASP A 9 15.72 7.18 -20.63
CA ASP A 9 14.78 6.79 -21.68
C ASP A 9 13.51 7.66 -21.65
N ARG A 10 13.64 8.82 -22.30
CA ARG A 10 12.56 9.80 -22.40
C ARG A 10 11.45 9.39 -23.37
N GLU A 11 11.67 8.41 -24.24
CA GLU A 11 10.67 8.02 -25.25
C GLU A 11 9.67 7.03 -24.67
N ASN A 12 10.11 6.11 -23.82
CA ASN A 12 9.27 5.01 -23.33
C ASN A 12 8.46 5.31 -22.07
N ILE A 13 8.76 6.38 -21.34
CA ILE A 13 8.06 6.68 -20.07
C ILE A 13 6.55 6.93 -20.25
N ASP A 14 6.11 7.46 -21.39
CA ASP A 14 4.68 7.68 -21.66
C ASP A 14 3.96 6.34 -21.91
N ASN A 15 4.62 5.39 -22.57
CA ASN A 15 4.10 4.03 -22.74
C ASN A 15 3.96 3.34 -21.37
N LEU A 16 4.98 3.47 -20.52
CA LEU A 16 4.96 2.95 -19.16
C LEU A 16 3.82 3.54 -18.33
N ARG A 17 3.47 4.82 -18.51
CA ARG A 17 2.29 5.40 -17.87
C ARG A 17 1.02 4.62 -18.24
N TYR A 18 0.79 4.34 -19.52
CA TYR A 18 -0.42 3.62 -19.94
C TYR A 18 -0.48 2.22 -19.32
N GLU A 19 0.63 1.48 -19.33
CA GLU A 19 0.71 0.16 -18.68
C GLU A 19 0.48 0.25 -17.17
N LEU A 20 1.08 1.24 -16.50
CA LEU A 20 0.93 1.44 -15.07
C LEU A 20 -0.53 1.67 -14.68
N PHE A 21 -1.24 2.54 -15.41
CA PHE A 21 -2.66 2.82 -15.14
C PHE A 21 -3.54 1.60 -15.43
N ASN A 22 -3.28 0.87 -16.53
CA ASN A 22 -4.02 -0.36 -16.83
C ASN A 22 -3.89 -1.40 -15.70
N ILE A 23 -2.68 -1.59 -15.15
CA ILE A 23 -2.46 -2.51 -14.03
C ILE A 23 -3.21 -2.05 -12.77
N PHE A 24 -3.27 -0.74 -12.51
CA PHE A 24 -3.93 -0.21 -11.29
C PHE A 24 -5.44 -0.09 -11.39
N ASP A 25 -6.00 -0.15 -12.59
CA ASP A 25 -7.45 -0.25 -12.81
C ASP A 25 -7.98 -1.66 -12.49
N GLU A 26 -7.11 -2.67 -12.43
CA GLU A 26 -7.48 -4.02 -11.98
C GLU A 26 -7.87 -4.04 -10.50
N VAL A 27 -8.97 -4.74 -10.18
CA VAL A 27 -9.56 -4.78 -8.82
C VAL A 27 -8.57 -5.35 -7.81
N GLU A 28 -7.76 -6.32 -8.22
CA GLU A 28 -6.72 -6.94 -7.39
C GLU A 28 -5.57 -5.98 -7.04
N CYS A 29 -5.43 -4.86 -7.74
CA CYS A 29 -4.38 -3.86 -7.54
C CYS A 29 -4.82 -2.68 -6.66
N GLN A 30 -6.09 -2.62 -6.27
CA GLN A 30 -6.60 -1.66 -5.30
C GLN A 30 -5.94 -1.89 -3.92
N ASN A 31 -5.65 -0.81 -3.18
CA ASN A 31 -4.92 -0.85 -1.90
C ASN A 31 -3.47 -1.40 -1.97
N ARG A 32 -2.75 -1.29 -3.10
CA ARG A 32 -1.32 -1.67 -3.19
C ARG A 32 -0.36 -0.50 -2.95
N SER A 33 0.89 -0.83 -2.63
CA SER A 33 1.99 0.14 -2.52
C SER A 33 2.83 0.05 -3.80
N LEU A 34 3.17 1.18 -4.40
CA LEU A 34 3.96 1.32 -5.61
C LEU A 34 5.33 1.94 -5.27
N LEU A 35 6.40 1.18 -5.42
CA LEU A 35 7.75 1.75 -5.40
C LEU A 35 8.20 1.95 -6.85
N VAL A 36 8.56 3.18 -7.22
CA VAL A 36 9.14 3.52 -8.52
C VAL A 36 10.61 3.88 -8.32
N PHE A 37 11.52 3.09 -8.88
CA PHE A 37 12.92 3.46 -8.97
C PHE A 37 13.16 4.29 -10.24
N ALA A 38 13.54 5.54 -10.07
CA ALA A 38 14.12 6.36 -11.14
C ALA A 38 15.60 5.99 -11.27
N ASN A 39 15.89 4.94 -12.03
CA ASN A 39 17.23 4.38 -12.19
C ASN A 39 18.04 5.13 -13.26
N LYS A 40 19.36 4.99 -13.25
CA LYS A 40 20.31 5.68 -14.14
C LYS A 40 20.40 7.20 -13.93
N GLN A 41 20.22 7.66 -12.69
CA GLN A 41 20.35 9.07 -12.33
C GLN A 41 21.79 9.61 -12.44
N ASP A 42 22.77 8.73 -12.70
CA ASP A 42 24.15 9.09 -13.03
C ASP A 42 24.35 9.60 -14.46
N LEU A 43 23.37 9.40 -15.36
CA LEU A 43 23.47 9.79 -16.75
C LEU A 43 23.12 11.28 -16.96
N PRO A 44 23.82 12.00 -17.85
CA PRO A 44 23.64 13.43 -18.04
C PRO A 44 22.27 13.81 -18.63
N ASN A 45 21.62 12.88 -19.33
CA ASN A 45 20.29 13.08 -19.92
C ASN A 45 19.14 12.54 -19.04
N ALA A 46 19.45 12.07 -17.82
CA ALA A 46 18.44 11.56 -16.89
C ALA A 46 17.35 12.60 -16.62
N MET A 47 16.10 12.14 -16.64
CA MET A 47 14.94 12.93 -16.24
C MET A 47 15.04 13.26 -14.75
N SER A 48 14.64 14.48 -14.39
CA SER A 48 14.49 14.85 -12.99
C SER A 48 13.34 14.09 -12.35
N LEU A 49 13.35 13.95 -11.02
CA LEU A 49 12.25 13.31 -10.29
C LEU A 49 10.90 14.03 -10.51
N GLY A 50 10.92 15.35 -10.66
CA GLY A 50 9.73 16.13 -11.00
C GLY A 50 9.19 15.75 -12.37
N GLU A 51 10.06 15.69 -13.38
CA GLU A 51 9.69 15.27 -14.73
C GLU A 51 9.12 13.84 -14.77
N ILE A 52 9.76 12.88 -14.09
CA ILE A 52 9.26 11.50 -14.02
C ILE A 52 7.90 11.44 -13.33
N LYS A 53 7.73 12.13 -12.20
CA LYS A 53 6.46 12.21 -11.47
C LYS A 53 5.33 12.73 -12.35
N ASP A 54 5.60 13.77 -13.12
CA ASP A 54 4.62 14.41 -13.98
C ASP A 54 4.29 13.54 -15.21
N ARG A 55 5.30 12.96 -15.86
CA ARG A 55 5.10 12.10 -17.05
C ARG A 55 4.38 10.80 -16.73
N LEU A 56 4.69 10.16 -15.60
CA LEU A 56 3.92 9.01 -15.09
C LEU A 56 2.58 9.40 -14.49
N ASN A 57 2.32 10.69 -14.29
CA ASN A 57 1.09 11.19 -13.71
C ASN A 57 0.77 10.58 -12.32
N LEU A 58 1.80 10.37 -11.49
CA LEU A 58 1.66 9.67 -10.19
C LEU A 58 0.66 10.36 -9.25
N SER A 59 0.53 11.68 -9.36
CA SER A 59 -0.44 12.47 -8.59
C SER A 59 -1.90 12.18 -8.92
N LYS A 60 -2.18 11.50 -10.04
CA LYS A 60 -3.54 11.11 -10.48
C LYS A 60 -3.87 9.66 -10.17
N LEU A 61 -2.93 8.89 -9.61
CA LEU A 61 -3.23 7.55 -9.11
C LEU A 61 -4.34 7.61 -8.06
N ASN A 62 -5.11 6.53 -7.95
CA ASN A 62 -6.16 6.40 -6.94
C ASN A 62 -5.58 6.68 -5.53
N LYS A 63 -6.30 7.43 -4.71
CA LYS A 63 -5.89 7.82 -3.34
C LYS A 63 -5.54 6.62 -2.44
N ASN A 64 -6.07 5.44 -2.76
CA ASN A 64 -5.82 4.19 -2.05
C ASN A 64 -4.46 3.55 -2.42
N ILE A 65 -3.78 4.05 -3.46
CA ILE A 65 -2.46 3.60 -3.88
C ILE A 65 -1.42 4.52 -3.24
N LYS A 66 -0.66 3.96 -2.28
CA LYS A 66 0.52 4.63 -1.76
C LYS A 66 1.65 4.47 -2.77
N TRP A 67 2.37 5.55 -3.07
CA TRP A 67 3.50 5.48 -3.98
C TRP A 67 4.72 6.21 -3.43
N HIS A 68 5.90 5.81 -3.89
CA HIS A 68 7.17 6.47 -3.63
C HIS A 68 8.05 6.45 -4.87
N LEU A 69 8.66 7.58 -5.14
CA LEU A 69 9.59 7.76 -6.24
C LEU A 69 11.00 7.90 -5.66
N GLN A 70 11.83 6.90 -5.92
CA GLN A 70 13.18 6.79 -5.37
C GLN A 70 14.21 7.03 -6.48
N PRO A 71 15.05 8.09 -6.41
CA PRO A 71 16.23 8.18 -7.27
C PRO A 71 17.16 7.01 -7.01
N ALA A 72 17.74 6.43 -8.07
CA ALA A 72 18.66 5.32 -7.96
C ALA A 72 19.75 5.33 -9.04
N CYS A 73 20.91 4.79 -8.68
CA CYS A 73 21.97 4.40 -9.60
C CYS A 73 22.37 2.96 -9.27
N ALA A 74 21.80 1.99 -10.01
CA ALA A 74 22.01 0.57 -9.73
C ALA A 74 23.50 0.16 -9.79
N ILE A 75 24.27 0.74 -10.71
CA ILE A 75 25.71 0.43 -10.86
C ILE A 75 26.56 0.96 -9.71
N ARG A 76 26.05 1.94 -8.95
CA ARG A 76 26.69 2.51 -7.75
C ARG A 76 26.03 2.05 -6.46
N ASN A 77 25.00 1.19 -6.55
CA ASN A 77 24.20 0.74 -5.41
C ASN A 77 23.54 1.88 -4.61
N GLU A 78 23.25 3.01 -5.26
CA GLU A 78 22.66 4.20 -4.64
C GLU A 78 21.14 4.17 -4.70
N GLY A 79 20.47 4.56 -3.61
CA GLY A 79 19.00 4.71 -3.54
C GLY A 79 18.21 3.41 -3.37
N LEU A 80 18.84 2.25 -3.54
CA LEU A 80 18.17 0.95 -3.45
C LEU A 80 17.69 0.68 -2.02
N HIS A 81 18.56 0.89 -1.04
CA HIS A 81 18.25 0.61 0.37
C HIS A 81 17.07 1.46 0.84
N GLU A 82 17.07 2.74 0.53
CA GLU A 82 16.03 3.71 0.88
C GLU A 82 14.68 3.32 0.25
N GLY A 83 14.69 2.93 -1.03
CA GLY A 83 13.49 2.47 -1.73
C GLY A 83 12.90 1.21 -1.10
N PHE A 84 13.73 0.22 -0.82
CA PHE A 84 13.28 -1.02 -0.18
C PHE A 84 12.82 -0.80 1.27
N GLN A 85 13.48 0.08 2.02
CA GLN A 85 13.06 0.46 3.36
C GLN A 85 11.66 1.11 3.35
N TRP A 86 11.41 2.02 2.40
CA TRP A 86 10.08 2.61 2.24
C TRP A 86 9.01 1.56 1.93
N LEU A 87 9.33 0.61 1.03
CA LEU A 87 8.42 -0.45 0.67
C LEU A 87 8.11 -1.36 1.87
N ALA A 88 9.13 -1.76 2.63
CA ALA A 88 8.96 -2.58 3.83
C ALA A 88 8.02 -1.90 4.84
N ASN A 89 8.25 -0.61 5.13
CA ASN A 89 7.40 0.17 6.04
C ASN A 89 5.95 0.25 5.53
N SER A 90 5.77 0.47 4.23
CA SER A 90 4.45 0.56 3.58
C SER A 90 3.67 -0.76 3.58
N LEU A 91 4.35 -1.89 3.72
CA LEU A 91 3.73 -3.22 3.85
C LEU A 91 3.37 -3.52 5.30
N VAL A 92 4.23 -3.14 6.26
CA VAL A 92 3.96 -3.30 7.70
C VAL A 92 2.71 -2.53 8.11
N GLU A 93 2.47 -1.33 7.57
CA GLU A 93 1.23 -0.58 7.84
C GLU A 93 -0.05 -1.31 7.39
N LYS A 94 0.04 -2.22 6.41
CA LYS A 94 -1.11 -2.98 5.88
C LYS A 94 -1.36 -4.28 6.62
N ILE A 95 -0.30 -4.86 7.18
CA ILE A 95 -0.46 -5.91 8.18
C ILE A 95 -1.01 -5.18 9.40
N ASN A 96 -2.31 -5.30 9.66
CA ASN A 96 -2.88 -4.83 10.93
C ASN A 96 -1.90 -5.25 12.02
N PRO A 97 -1.29 -4.30 12.76
CA PRO A 97 -0.39 -4.69 13.84
C PRO A 97 -1.18 -5.68 14.68
N ILE A 98 -0.63 -6.88 14.87
CA ILE A 98 -1.20 -7.84 15.81
C ILE A 98 -1.30 -7.05 17.10
N LYS A 99 -2.52 -6.67 17.47
CA LYS A 99 -2.76 -5.87 18.66
C LYS A 99 -2.10 -6.64 19.81
N PRO A 100 -1.33 -5.98 20.68
CA PRO A 100 -0.79 -6.64 21.87
C PRO A 100 -1.88 -7.46 22.55
N ILE A 101 -1.53 -8.62 23.10
CA ILE A 101 -2.51 -9.58 23.65
C ILE A 101 -3.53 -8.88 24.58
N HIS A 102 -3.06 -7.93 25.39
CA HIS A 102 -3.91 -7.12 26.27
C HIS A 102 -4.95 -6.26 25.53
N GLU A 103 -4.58 -5.60 24.44
CA GLU A 103 -5.51 -4.81 23.62
C GLU A 103 -6.52 -5.71 22.91
N THR A 104 -6.07 -6.84 22.36
CA THR A 104 -6.96 -7.85 21.77
C THR A 104 -7.97 -8.37 22.79
N MET A 105 -7.53 -8.68 24.01
CA MET A 105 -8.41 -9.11 25.11
C MET A 105 -9.42 -8.01 25.49
N SER A 106 -9.00 -6.74 25.49
CA SER A 106 -9.92 -5.61 25.74
C SER A 106 -11.01 -5.51 24.68
N ASP A 107 -10.65 -5.63 23.40
CA ASP A 107 -11.61 -5.59 22.29
C ASP A 107 -12.54 -6.79 22.29
N LEU A 108 -12.04 -8.00 22.58
CA LEU A 108 -12.86 -9.20 22.77
C LEU A 108 -13.83 -9.03 23.95
N THR A 109 -13.38 -8.43 25.05
CA THR A 109 -14.24 -8.14 26.21
C THR A 109 -15.34 -7.15 25.85
N LYS A 110 -15.00 -6.07 25.13
CA LYS A 110 -15.98 -5.09 24.64
C LYS A 110 -16.97 -5.71 23.66
N LEU A 111 -16.50 -6.54 22.74
CA LEU A 111 -17.34 -7.25 21.78
C LEU A 111 -18.28 -8.22 22.50
N ASN A 112 -17.76 -9.02 23.45
CA ASN A 112 -18.58 -9.90 24.27
C ASN A 112 -19.64 -9.13 25.05
N ASN A 113 -19.28 -8.02 25.69
CA ASN A 113 -20.23 -7.17 26.41
C ASN A 113 -21.31 -6.59 25.48
N ARG A 114 -20.92 -6.17 24.27
CA ARG A 114 -21.86 -5.66 23.27
C ARG A 114 -22.80 -6.75 22.77
N LEU A 115 -22.27 -7.94 22.44
CA LEU A 115 -23.07 -9.10 22.08
C LEU A 115 -24.02 -9.44 23.22
N MET A 116 -23.52 -9.62 24.44
CA MET A 116 -24.34 -9.92 25.62
C MET A 116 -25.41 -8.86 25.85
N SER A 117 -25.12 -7.56 25.67
CA SER A 117 -26.13 -6.50 25.75
C SER A 117 -27.20 -6.60 24.66
N PHE A 118 -26.80 -7.00 23.44
CA PHE A 118 -27.72 -7.24 22.34
C PHE A 118 -28.62 -8.45 22.64
N TRP A 119 -28.03 -9.56 23.10
CA TRP A 119 -28.75 -10.78 23.50
C TRP A 119 -29.63 -10.60 24.75
N ASN A 120 -29.29 -9.67 25.65
CA ASN A 120 -30.12 -9.34 26.80
C ASN A 120 -31.38 -8.54 26.40
N ILE A 121 -31.34 -7.87 25.24
CA ILE A 121 -32.51 -7.24 24.61
C ILE A 121 -33.34 -8.29 23.85
N THR A 122 -32.71 -9.32 23.29
CA THR A 122 -33.35 -10.48 22.62
C THR A 122 -33.34 -11.75 23.49
N ASN A 123 -34.17 -11.73 24.54
CA ASN A 123 -34.70 -12.84 25.35
C ASN A 123 -34.22 -14.29 25.06
N PHE A 124 -32.97 -14.60 25.39
CA PHE A 124 -32.46 -15.98 25.42
C PHE A 124 -33.11 -16.83 26.52
N LYS A 125 -33.42 -16.24 27.68
CA LYS A 125 -34.08 -16.94 28.82
C LYS A 125 -35.45 -17.52 28.44
N THR A 126 -36.20 -16.84 27.57
CA THR A 126 -37.50 -17.31 27.10
C THR A 126 -37.37 -18.41 26.04
N LEU A 127 -36.28 -18.40 25.26
CA LEU A 127 -36.02 -19.38 24.21
C LEU A 127 -35.42 -20.69 24.77
N TRP A 128 -34.49 -20.60 25.72
CA TRP A 128 -33.84 -21.76 26.35
C TRP A 128 -34.65 -22.39 27.47
N GLY A 129 -35.50 -21.63 28.16
CA GLY A 129 -36.47 -22.17 29.10
C GLY A 129 -37.61 -22.99 28.47
N LYS A 130 -37.69 -23.04 27.13
CA LYS A 130 -38.60 -23.92 26.37
C LYS A 130 -37.92 -25.19 25.82
N LEU A 131 -36.60 -25.31 26.00
CA LEU A 131 -35.77 -26.42 25.50
C LEU A 131 -35.30 -27.36 26.63
N LEU A 132 -35.71 -27.10 27.87
CA LEU A 132 -35.68 -28.01 29.02
C LEU A 132 -37.12 -28.25 29.48
#